data_AF-A0A957X063-F1
#
_entry.id   AF-A0A957X063-F1
#
_cell.length_a   1.000
_cell.length_b   1.000
_cell.length_c   1.000
_cell.angle_alpha   90.00
_cell.angle_beta   90.00
_cell.angle_gamma   90.00
#
_symmetry.space_group_name_H-M   'P 1'
#
loop_
_entity.id
_entity.type
_entity.pdbx_description
1 polymer ?
#
loop_
_entity_poly.entity_id
_entity_poly.type
_entity_poly.pdbx_seq_one_letter_code
_entity_poly.pdbx_strand_id
1 'polypeptide(L)'
;ILIGYVWADEPRATGCTIAIGLDAEQTDAAADALAQQFWAVRDGFQFGVTAATVDECIQLAMAETETPVVISDSGDNPTAGGVGDIPFVLSRLLALGAESALVAAITDGSAVTACADAGVGTTVALSIGGKQDAIHGQPLPVEATVVSLHDVSWPANPRAGVAVTINHVAVVQVEGVTVVLTERRTPFHRIQTFTQLGLDPHGYQIVVVKMGYLVPEINQLAKRALLALSPGAVNQDIENLPYKRLRRPMYPMDR
;
A
#
# COMPACT_ATOMS: atom_id res chain seq x y z
N ILE A 1 -15.50 12.34 -15.85
CA ILE A 1 -16.08 11.46 -14.81
C ILE A 1 -15.14 11.48 -13.62
N LEU A 2 -15.65 11.71 -12.42
CA LEU A 2 -14.90 11.60 -11.17
C LEU A 2 -15.47 10.41 -10.40
N ILE A 3 -14.62 9.50 -9.95
CA ILE A 3 -15.04 8.25 -9.27
C ILE A 3 -15.30 8.43 -7.77
N GLY A 4 -15.20 9.66 -7.26
CA GLY A 4 -15.28 9.96 -5.83
C GLY A 4 -14.01 9.56 -5.07
N TYR A 5 -14.04 9.74 -3.75
CA TYR A 5 -12.98 9.28 -2.84
C TYR A 5 -13.64 8.37 -1.80
N VAL A 6 -13.59 7.07 -2.06
CA VAL A 6 -14.39 6.06 -1.35
C VAL A 6 -14.07 6.00 0.14
N TRP A 7 -12.88 6.37 0.59
CA TRP A 7 -12.51 6.33 2.00
C TRP A 7 -12.95 7.55 2.81
N ALA A 8 -13.54 8.58 2.19
CA ALA A 8 -14.16 9.68 2.93
C ALA A 8 -15.62 9.34 3.25
N ASP A 9 -15.94 9.23 4.55
CA ASP A 9 -17.31 9.11 5.02
C ASP A 9 -18.03 10.47 4.99
N GLU A 10 -18.45 10.88 3.79
CA GLU A 10 -19.10 12.15 3.49
C GLU A 10 -20.27 11.97 2.51
N PRO A 11 -21.33 12.78 2.58
CA PRO A 11 -22.47 12.70 1.63
C PRO A 11 -22.07 12.87 0.16
N ARG A 12 -20.92 13.47 -0.11
CA ARG A 12 -20.36 13.70 -1.46
C ARG A 12 -19.48 12.55 -1.99
N ALA A 13 -19.29 11.48 -1.22
CA ALA A 13 -18.49 10.33 -1.62
C ALA A 13 -19.28 9.45 -2.61
N THR A 14 -19.43 9.95 -3.83
CA THR A 14 -20.13 9.29 -4.95
C THR A 14 -19.37 9.56 -6.24
N GLY A 15 -19.55 8.69 -7.23
CA GLY A 15 -19.16 9.01 -8.60
C GLY A 15 -20.02 10.16 -9.15
N CYS A 16 -19.43 11.02 -9.97
CA CYS A 16 -20.14 12.10 -10.66
C CYS A 16 -19.61 12.36 -12.07
N THR A 17 -20.47 12.89 -12.92
CA THR A 17 -20.11 13.40 -14.24
C THR A 17 -20.17 14.92 -14.21
N ILE A 18 -19.22 15.55 -14.89
CA ILE A 18 -19.16 17.00 -15.05
C ILE A 18 -18.94 17.24 -16.53
N ALA A 19 -19.80 18.04 -17.13
CA ALA A 19 -19.66 18.54 -18.49
C ALA A 19 -19.55 20.06 -18.45
N ILE A 20 -18.76 20.63 -19.36
CA ILE A 20 -18.58 22.07 -19.52
C ILE A 20 -18.78 22.38 -21.00
N GLY A 21 -19.77 23.21 -21.32
CA GLY A 21 -20.08 23.61 -22.68
C GLY A 21 -20.72 24.99 -22.73
N LEU A 22 -20.86 25.51 -23.95
CA LEU A 22 -21.43 26.84 -24.20
C LEU A 22 -22.96 26.80 -24.36
N ASP A 23 -23.51 25.62 -24.65
CA ASP A 23 -24.94 25.37 -24.79
C ASP A 23 -25.43 24.50 -23.62
N ALA A 24 -26.40 24.99 -22.85
CA ALA A 24 -26.84 24.33 -21.63
C ALA A 24 -27.48 22.97 -21.91
N GLU A 25 -28.37 22.89 -22.90
CA GLU A 25 -29.13 21.67 -23.21
C GLU A 25 -28.22 20.53 -23.69
N GLN A 26 -27.28 20.84 -24.60
CA GLN A 26 -26.30 19.86 -25.07
C GLN A 26 -25.34 19.43 -23.95
N THR A 27 -24.96 20.35 -23.06
CA THR A 27 -24.06 20.06 -21.93
C THR A 27 -24.73 19.12 -20.94
N ASP A 28 -25.98 19.39 -20.57
CA ASP A 28 -26.76 18.54 -19.67
C ASP A 28 -26.99 17.15 -20.27
N ALA A 29 -27.39 17.08 -21.55
CA ALA A 29 -27.59 15.81 -22.26
C ALA A 29 -26.29 14.97 -22.31
N ALA A 30 -25.13 15.61 -22.51
CA ALA A 30 -23.84 14.93 -22.47
C ALA A 30 -23.47 14.43 -21.08
N ALA A 31 -23.72 15.22 -20.02
CA ALA A 31 -23.47 14.83 -18.65
C ALA A 31 -24.32 13.62 -18.22
N ASP A 32 -25.61 13.63 -18.57
CA ASP A 32 -26.56 12.55 -18.30
C ASP A 32 -26.18 11.27 -19.06
N ALA A 33 -25.85 11.39 -20.35
CA ALA A 33 -25.42 10.24 -21.15
C ALA A 33 -24.16 9.57 -20.57
N LEU A 34 -23.18 10.36 -20.13
CA LEU A 34 -21.99 9.83 -19.46
C LEU A 34 -22.31 9.20 -18.10
N ALA A 35 -23.23 9.79 -17.33
CA ALA A 35 -23.63 9.26 -16.03
C ALA A 35 -24.33 7.90 -16.20
N GLN A 36 -25.23 7.79 -17.18
CA GLN A 36 -25.92 6.54 -17.50
C GLN A 36 -24.96 5.46 -17.98
N GLN A 37 -23.96 5.79 -18.81
CA GLN A 37 -22.94 4.83 -19.22
C GLN A 37 -22.12 4.32 -18.05
N PHE A 38 -21.67 5.21 -17.15
CA PHE A 38 -20.94 4.82 -15.95
C PHE A 38 -21.80 3.93 -15.03
N TRP A 39 -23.08 4.29 -14.84
CA TRP A 39 -24.02 3.50 -14.06
C TRP A 39 -24.30 2.12 -14.69
N ALA A 40 -24.43 2.04 -16.02
CA ALA A 40 -24.75 0.81 -16.73
C ALA A 40 -23.67 -0.26 -16.61
N VAL A 41 -22.40 0.14 -16.40
CA VAL A 41 -21.26 -0.79 -16.26
C VAL A 41 -20.84 -1.03 -14.81
N ARG A 42 -21.60 -0.54 -13.81
CA ARG A 42 -21.23 -0.57 -12.39
C ARG A 42 -20.96 -1.98 -11.83
N ASP A 43 -21.64 -3.00 -12.36
CA ASP A 43 -21.46 -4.40 -11.97
C ASP A 43 -20.20 -5.03 -12.59
N GLY A 44 -19.54 -4.34 -13.55
CA GLY A 44 -18.33 -4.79 -14.22
C GLY A 44 -17.02 -4.34 -13.54
N PHE A 45 -17.08 -3.50 -12.51
CA PHE A 45 -15.89 -3.08 -11.76
C PHE A 45 -15.44 -4.20 -10.81
N GLN A 46 -14.23 -4.70 -11.03
CA GLN A 46 -13.61 -5.76 -10.23
C GLN A 46 -12.12 -5.51 -10.09
N PHE A 47 -11.47 -6.17 -9.12
CA PHE A 47 -10.02 -6.12 -9.00
C PHE A 47 -9.35 -6.76 -10.23
N GLY A 48 -8.30 -6.12 -10.74
CA GLY A 48 -7.54 -6.61 -11.90
C GLY A 48 -6.60 -7.78 -11.60
N VAL A 49 -6.49 -8.17 -10.33
CA VAL A 49 -5.66 -9.27 -9.83
C VAL A 49 -6.44 -10.05 -8.77
N THR A 50 -5.95 -11.22 -8.36
CA THR A 50 -6.55 -11.96 -7.26
C THR A 50 -6.50 -11.13 -5.98
N ALA A 51 -7.67 -10.77 -5.45
CA ALA A 51 -7.81 -10.12 -4.15
C ALA A 51 -8.29 -11.15 -3.12
N ALA A 52 -7.64 -11.21 -1.98
CA ALA A 52 -7.93 -12.17 -0.91
C ALA A 52 -7.52 -11.61 0.45
N THR A 53 -7.74 -12.37 1.51
CA THR A 53 -7.20 -12.02 2.83
C THR A 53 -5.67 -12.04 2.82
N VAL A 54 -5.04 -11.34 3.79
CA VAL A 54 -3.57 -11.31 3.92
C VAL A 54 -2.98 -12.73 4.02
N ASP A 55 -3.59 -13.59 4.83
CA ASP A 55 -3.10 -14.96 5.04
C ASP A 55 -3.22 -15.81 3.76
N GLU A 56 -4.34 -15.73 3.05
CA GLU A 56 -4.52 -16.42 1.77
C GLU A 56 -3.51 -15.93 0.74
N CYS A 57 -3.25 -14.63 0.65
CA CYS A 57 -2.23 -14.09 -0.25
C CYS A 57 -0.83 -14.63 0.09
N ILE A 58 -0.46 -14.69 1.37
CA ILE A 58 0.84 -15.23 1.80
C ILE A 58 0.94 -16.72 1.48
N GLN A 59 -0.10 -17.51 1.78
CA GLN A 59 -0.12 -18.94 1.48
C GLN A 59 -0.02 -19.21 -0.03
N LEU A 60 -0.75 -18.46 -0.86
CA LEU A 60 -0.65 -18.54 -2.32
C LEU A 60 0.76 -18.19 -2.79
N ALA A 61 1.39 -17.17 -2.20
CA ALA A 61 2.74 -16.76 -2.56
C ALA A 61 3.82 -17.77 -2.16
N MET A 62 3.67 -18.42 -1.00
CA MET A 62 4.56 -19.49 -0.53
C MET A 62 4.44 -20.77 -1.36
N ALA A 63 3.26 -21.04 -1.93
CA ALA A 63 3.02 -22.20 -2.79
C ALA A 63 3.46 -21.99 -4.25
N GLU A 64 3.82 -20.77 -4.63
CA GLU A 64 4.15 -20.41 -6.01
C GLU A 64 5.58 -20.80 -6.37
N THR A 65 5.77 -21.33 -7.59
CA THR A 65 7.11 -21.73 -8.08
C THR A 65 7.81 -20.63 -8.86
N GLU A 66 7.06 -19.67 -9.41
CA GLU A 66 7.61 -18.52 -10.14
C GLU A 66 7.75 -17.31 -9.21
N THR A 67 8.95 -16.71 -9.17
CA THR A 67 9.30 -15.63 -8.24
C THR A 67 9.73 -14.33 -8.96
N PRO A 68 9.50 -13.15 -8.36
CA PRO A 68 8.77 -12.94 -7.10
C PRO A 68 7.24 -12.94 -7.28
N VAL A 69 6.53 -13.36 -6.24
CA VAL A 69 5.11 -13.01 -6.04
C VAL A 69 5.03 -11.66 -5.36
N VAL A 70 4.33 -10.71 -5.98
CA VAL A 70 4.12 -9.38 -5.40
C VAL A 70 2.77 -9.36 -4.68
N ILE A 71 2.79 -9.11 -3.38
CA ILE A 71 1.60 -8.88 -2.56
C ILE A 71 1.45 -7.38 -2.33
N SER A 72 0.34 -6.83 -2.81
CA SER A 72 -0.02 -5.43 -2.61
C SER A 72 -0.83 -5.29 -1.32
N ASP A 73 -0.20 -4.77 -0.26
CA ASP A 73 -0.85 -4.36 1.00
C ASP A 73 -1.73 -3.14 0.73
N SER A 74 -3.03 -3.38 0.60
CA SER A 74 -3.96 -2.38 0.06
C SER A 74 -4.46 -1.36 1.09
N GLY A 75 -4.65 -1.79 2.35
CA GLY A 75 -5.25 -0.98 3.41
C GLY A 75 -4.36 0.13 3.94
N ASP A 76 -3.05 0.03 3.75
CA ASP A 76 -2.07 0.99 4.25
C ASP A 76 -1.25 1.67 3.15
N ASN A 77 -1.88 1.99 2.01
CA ASN A 77 -1.24 2.60 0.85
C ASN A 77 -0.93 4.11 1.04
N PRO A 78 0.35 4.54 1.01
CA PRO A 78 0.76 5.93 1.13
C PRO A 78 0.26 6.89 0.03
N THR A 79 -0.14 6.38 -1.12
CA THR A 79 -0.63 7.22 -2.22
C THR A 79 -2.14 7.43 -2.19
N ALA A 80 -2.85 6.55 -1.47
CA ALA A 80 -4.28 6.68 -1.25
C ALA A 80 -4.59 7.47 0.02
N GLY A 81 -3.70 7.54 1.00
CA GLY A 81 -3.97 8.22 2.28
C GLY A 81 -3.55 7.45 3.53
N GLY A 82 -3.24 6.16 3.41
CA GLY A 82 -2.76 5.31 4.52
C GLY A 82 -1.39 5.72 5.03
N VAL A 83 -1.14 5.60 6.32
CA VAL A 83 0.03 6.21 6.98
C VAL A 83 1.34 5.53 6.57
N GLY A 84 1.27 4.25 6.18
CA GLY A 84 2.40 3.44 5.77
C GLY A 84 3.13 2.77 6.94
N ASP A 85 2.59 2.84 8.16
CA ASP A 85 3.22 2.31 9.38
C ASP A 85 2.57 1.01 9.89
N ILE A 86 1.53 0.48 9.25
CA ILE A 86 0.83 -0.71 9.75
C ILE A 86 1.68 -1.98 9.47
N PRO A 87 2.17 -2.70 10.50
CA PRO A 87 3.04 -3.86 10.32
C PRO A 87 2.26 -5.17 10.16
N PHE A 88 0.96 -5.12 9.85
CA PHE A 88 0.08 -6.28 9.87
C PHE A 88 0.55 -7.38 8.92
N VAL A 89 0.86 -7.06 7.66
CA VAL A 89 1.36 -8.07 6.70
C VAL A 89 2.70 -8.67 7.16
N LEU A 90 3.60 -7.88 7.74
CA LEU A 90 4.84 -8.39 8.34
C LEU A 90 4.53 -9.39 9.47
N SER A 91 3.61 -9.06 10.38
CA SER A 91 3.22 -9.97 11.46
C SER A 91 2.69 -11.31 10.95
N ARG A 92 1.93 -11.29 9.84
CA ARG A 92 1.38 -12.51 9.23
C ARG A 92 2.45 -13.32 8.50
N LEU A 93 3.38 -12.67 7.81
CA LEU A 93 4.53 -13.34 7.19
C LEU A 93 5.36 -14.11 8.23
N LEU A 94 5.67 -13.48 9.36
CA LEU A 94 6.40 -14.12 10.47
C LEU A 94 5.59 -15.28 11.07
N ALA A 95 4.31 -15.05 11.36
CA ALA A 95 3.44 -16.08 11.95
C ALA A 95 3.26 -17.31 11.05
N LEU A 96 3.32 -17.14 9.73
CA LEU A 96 3.22 -18.23 8.75
C LEU A 96 4.58 -18.83 8.37
N GLY A 97 5.70 -18.32 8.91
CA GLY A 97 7.04 -18.81 8.63
C GLY A 97 7.49 -18.55 7.19
N ALA A 98 7.12 -17.40 6.62
CA ALA A 98 7.56 -17.03 5.28
C ALA A 98 9.08 -16.78 5.24
N GLU A 99 9.74 -17.37 4.24
CA GLU A 99 11.16 -17.18 3.97
C GLU A 99 11.37 -16.41 2.66
N SER A 100 12.54 -15.79 2.52
CA SER A 100 12.90 -14.99 1.33
C SER A 100 11.82 -13.96 0.98
N ALA A 101 11.30 -13.27 1.99
CA ALA A 101 10.29 -12.22 1.83
C ALA A 101 10.91 -10.83 2.00
N LEU A 102 10.40 -9.85 1.25
CA LEU A 102 10.77 -8.44 1.36
C LEU A 102 9.52 -7.60 1.65
N VAL A 103 9.53 -6.81 2.73
CA VAL A 103 8.48 -5.83 3.04
C VAL A 103 9.01 -4.42 2.82
N ALA A 104 8.46 -3.73 1.80
CA ALA A 104 8.88 -2.39 1.40
C ALA A 104 7.67 -1.42 1.29
N ALA A 105 7.45 -0.53 2.25
CA ALA A 105 8.21 -0.31 3.48
C ALA A 105 7.26 0.00 4.65
N ILE A 106 7.79 -0.01 5.87
CA ILE A 106 7.06 0.39 7.08
C ILE A 106 7.65 1.72 7.58
N THR A 107 6.79 2.70 7.82
CA THR A 107 7.19 4.03 8.29
C THR A 107 7.36 4.04 9.80
N ASP A 108 8.59 4.16 10.28
CA ASP A 108 8.89 4.18 11.71
C ASP A 108 10.23 4.87 12.00
N GLY A 109 10.20 6.19 12.17
CA GLY A 109 11.40 6.98 12.49
C GLY A 109 12.09 6.54 13.77
N SER A 110 11.35 6.14 14.81
CA SER A 110 11.96 5.69 16.05
C SER A 110 12.72 4.37 15.90
N ALA A 111 12.21 3.45 15.07
CA ALA A 111 12.92 2.20 14.76
C ALA A 111 14.15 2.46 13.88
N VAL A 112 14.06 3.38 12.91
CA VAL A 112 15.23 3.80 12.12
C VAL A 112 16.32 4.40 13.00
N THR A 113 15.97 5.28 13.94
CA THR A 113 16.94 5.85 14.91
C THR A 113 17.58 4.75 15.75
N ALA A 114 16.79 3.82 16.29
CA ALA A 114 17.32 2.71 17.07
C ALA A 114 18.31 1.83 16.28
N CYS A 115 18.01 1.55 15.00
CA CYS A 115 18.92 0.83 14.11
C CYS A 115 20.21 1.63 13.83
N ALA A 116 20.10 2.94 13.64
CA ALA A 116 21.24 3.81 13.41
C ALA A 116 22.17 3.87 14.65
N ASP A 117 21.59 3.99 15.84
CA ASP A 117 22.32 4.01 17.11
C ASP A 117 23.03 2.68 17.39
N ALA A 118 22.42 1.56 17.03
CA ALA A 118 22.98 0.22 17.23
C ALA A 118 24.06 -0.16 16.19
N GLY A 119 23.95 0.36 14.98
CA GLY A 119 24.87 0.09 13.88
C GLY A 119 24.60 -1.21 13.11
N VAL A 120 25.16 -1.29 11.90
CA VAL A 120 25.04 -2.44 10.99
C VAL A 120 25.68 -3.70 11.60
N GLY A 121 24.99 -4.83 11.47
CA GLY A 121 25.40 -6.14 11.99
C GLY A 121 24.89 -6.44 13.40
N THR A 122 24.31 -5.45 14.10
CA THR A 122 23.78 -5.61 15.45
C THR A 122 22.32 -6.12 15.42
N THR A 123 21.98 -7.04 16.31
CA THR A 123 20.59 -7.42 16.59
C THR A 123 20.00 -6.49 17.65
N VAL A 124 18.82 -5.94 17.37
CA VAL A 124 18.13 -4.95 18.20
C VAL A 124 16.69 -5.40 18.41
N ALA A 125 16.24 -5.33 19.66
CA ALA A 125 14.83 -5.44 20.00
C ALA A 125 14.09 -4.19 19.52
N LEU A 126 13.21 -4.33 18.55
CA LEU A 126 12.41 -3.25 17.98
C LEU A 126 10.93 -3.46 18.24
N SER A 127 10.18 -2.36 18.21
CA SER A 127 8.72 -2.38 18.14
C SER A 127 8.34 -1.64 16.87
N ILE A 128 8.11 -2.36 15.78
CA ILE A 128 7.99 -1.82 14.42
C ILE A 128 6.55 -1.38 14.14
N GLY A 129 6.38 -0.16 13.65
CA GLY A 129 5.12 0.34 13.09
C GLY A 129 4.00 0.56 14.11
N GLY A 130 2.78 0.82 13.65
CA GLY A 130 1.55 0.92 14.44
C GLY A 130 1.54 2.03 15.49
N LYS A 131 2.35 3.08 15.30
CA LYS A 131 2.51 4.21 16.23
C LYS A 131 1.73 5.44 15.77
N GLN A 132 1.46 5.55 14.47
CA GLN A 132 0.77 6.68 13.86
C GLN A 132 -0.69 6.33 13.57
N ASP A 133 -0.97 5.17 12.95
CA ASP A 133 -2.32 4.63 12.84
C ASP A 133 -2.61 3.61 13.96
N ALA A 134 -2.87 4.13 15.16
CA ALA A 134 -3.21 3.29 16.32
C ALA A 134 -4.64 2.69 16.25
N ILE A 135 -5.45 3.07 15.25
CA ILE A 135 -6.80 2.53 15.06
C ILE A 135 -6.71 1.18 14.35
N HIS A 136 -5.86 1.10 13.31
CA HIS A 136 -5.78 -0.08 12.44
C HIS A 136 -4.50 -0.89 12.63
N GLY A 137 -3.47 -0.32 13.27
CA GLY A 137 -2.19 -0.96 13.54
C GLY A 137 -1.87 -1.04 15.03
N GLN A 138 -0.98 -1.95 15.37
CA GLN A 138 -0.33 -2.03 16.68
C GLN A 138 1.17 -2.24 16.47
N PRO A 139 2.04 -1.70 17.33
CA PRO A 139 3.48 -1.92 17.22
C PRO A 139 3.83 -3.41 17.34
N LEU A 140 4.67 -3.90 16.42
CA LEU A 140 5.07 -5.31 16.35
C LEU A 140 6.44 -5.50 17.03
N PRO A 141 6.51 -6.14 18.21
CA PRO A 141 7.79 -6.46 18.84
C PRO A 141 8.53 -7.53 18.04
N VAL A 142 9.80 -7.28 17.71
CA VAL A 142 10.67 -8.20 16.97
C VAL A 142 12.12 -8.08 17.43
N GLU A 143 12.90 -9.14 17.23
CA GLU A 143 14.36 -9.07 17.21
C GLU A 143 14.81 -8.90 15.76
N ALA A 144 15.50 -7.80 15.46
CA ALA A 144 15.87 -7.44 14.10
C ALA A 144 17.37 -7.21 13.98
N THR A 145 18.01 -7.83 12.99
CA THR A 145 19.43 -7.57 12.69
C THR A 145 19.54 -6.44 11.67
N VAL A 146 20.29 -5.38 12.00
CA VAL A 146 20.51 -4.25 11.08
C VAL A 146 21.39 -4.70 9.91
N VAL A 147 20.85 -4.70 8.70
CA VAL A 147 21.56 -5.13 7.49
C VAL A 147 22.27 -3.96 6.82
N SER A 148 21.59 -2.82 6.69
CA SER A 148 22.18 -1.61 6.12
C SER A 148 21.41 -0.36 6.53
N LEU A 149 22.08 0.79 6.45
CA LEU A 149 21.55 2.11 6.76
C LEU A 149 21.80 3.02 5.55
N HIS A 150 20.81 3.83 5.19
CA HIS A 150 20.85 4.67 3.98
C HIS A 150 20.26 6.04 4.23
N ASP A 151 20.83 7.03 3.56
CA ASP A 151 20.26 8.37 3.41
C ASP A 151 19.77 8.52 1.97
N VAL A 152 18.45 8.67 1.81
CA VAL A 152 17.84 8.81 0.48
C VAL A 152 17.07 10.12 0.37
N SER A 153 17.04 10.68 -0.84
CA SER A 153 16.23 11.86 -1.14
C SER A 153 14.74 11.59 -0.92
N TRP A 154 14.06 12.52 -0.27
CA TRP A 154 12.62 12.46 -0.02
C TRP A 154 11.90 13.78 -0.39
N PRO A 155 10.79 13.69 -1.14
CA PRO A 155 10.24 12.47 -1.71
C PRO A 155 11.17 11.89 -2.80
N ALA A 156 11.21 10.55 -2.96
CA ALA A 156 12.10 9.89 -3.91
C ALA A 156 11.90 10.34 -5.37
N ASN A 157 10.70 10.86 -5.68
CA ASN A 157 10.34 11.42 -6.99
C ASN A 157 9.65 12.77 -6.79
N PRO A 158 10.41 13.86 -6.53
CA PRO A 158 9.84 15.16 -6.24
C PRO A 158 9.20 15.76 -7.50
N ARG A 159 8.01 16.34 -7.33
CA ARG A 159 7.41 17.20 -8.36
C ARG A 159 8.16 18.54 -8.38
N ALA A 160 8.10 19.24 -9.50
CA ALA A 160 8.68 20.58 -9.61
C ALA A 160 8.17 21.49 -8.48
N GLY A 161 9.10 22.16 -7.78
CA GLY A 161 8.80 23.03 -6.65
C GLY A 161 8.62 22.33 -5.30
N VAL A 162 8.72 20.99 -5.23
CA VAL A 162 8.73 20.26 -3.95
C VAL A 162 10.15 20.23 -3.41
N ALA A 163 10.34 20.71 -2.18
CA ALA A 163 11.63 20.65 -1.50
C ALA A 163 12.05 19.20 -1.26
N VAL A 164 13.32 18.91 -1.54
CA VAL A 164 13.95 17.61 -1.28
C VAL A 164 14.67 17.67 0.05
N THR A 165 14.41 16.67 0.90
CA THR A 165 15.07 16.48 2.19
C THR A 165 15.67 15.07 2.25
N ILE A 166 16.42 14.76 3.30
CA ILE A 166 16.89 13.39 3.55
C ILE A 166 15.80 12.62 4.30
N ASN A 167 15.65 11.35 3.92
CA ASN A 167 14.92 10.35 4.67
C ASN A 167 15.89 9.26 5.07
N HIS A 168 16.01 9.04 6.38
CA HIS A 168 16.83 7.96 6.92
C HIS A 168 16.09 6.63 6.77
N VAL A 169 16.81 5.61 6.31
CA VAL A 169 16.26 4.29 6.02
C VAL A 169 17.13 3.22 6.66
N ALA A 170 16.51 2.27 7.35
CA ALA A 170 17.17 1.08 7.84
C ALA A 170 16.59 -0.15 7.12
N VAL A 171 17.47 -1.01 6.61
CA VAL A 171 17.09 -2.34 6.16
C VAL A 171 17.45 -3.30 7.28
N VAL A 172 16.48 -4.08 7.74
CA VAL A 172 16.67 -5.05 8.82
C VAL A 172 16.23 -6.44 8.38
N GLN A 173 16.84 -7.46 8.95
CA GLN A 173 16.44 -8.85 8.82
C GLN A 173 15.66 -9.26 10.07
N VAL A 174 14.45 -9.79 9.89
CA VAL A 174 13.64 -10.39 10.95
C VAL A 174 13.27 -11.79 10.49
N GLU A 175 13.88 -12.80 11.11
CA GLU A 175 13.72 -14.21 10.69
C GLU A 175 13.93 -14.37 9.17
N GLY A 176 12.97 -14.91 8.43
CA GLY A 176 13.00 -15.08 6.97
C GLY A 176 12.65 -13.84 6.15
N VAL A 177 12.44 -12.68 6.78
CA VAL A 177 11.88 -11.47 6.16
C VAL A 177 12.87 -10.29 6.21
N THR A 178 13.21 -9.75 5.05
CA THR A 178 13.87 -8.44 4.93
C THR A 178 12.82 -7.34 5.04
N VAL A 179 13.03 -6.38 5.94
CA VAL A 179 12.10 -5.27 6.18
C VAL A 179 12.80 -3.94 5.93
N VAL A 180 12.18 -3.09 5.12
CA VAL A 180 12.62 -1.70 4.93
C VAL A 180 11.85 -0.80 5.90
N LEU A 181 12.59 -0.15 6.79
CA LEU A 181 12.09 0.86 7.72
C LEU A 181 12.47 2.24 7.22
N THR A 182 11.51 3.15 7.14
CA THR A 182 11.72 4.53 6.68
C THR A 182 11.32 5.52 7.75
N GLU A 183 12.09 6.59 7.95
CA GLU A 183 11.73 7.67 8.87
C GLU A 183 10.47 8.41 8.40
N ARG A 184 10.38 8.65 7.09
CA ARG A 184 9.28 9.34 6.43
C ARG A 184 8.52 8.41 5.49
N ARG A 185 7.21 8.57 5.47
CA ARG A 185 6.26 7.87 4.59
C ARG A 185 6.74 7.86 3.15
N THR A 186 7.09 6.68 2.64
CA THR A 186 7.73 6.52 1.33
C THR A 186 7.10 5.37 0.54
N PRO A 187 6.48 5.65 -0.62
CA PRO A 187 5.96 4.60 -1.49
C PRO A 187 7.07 3.94 -2.33
N PHE A 188 7.01 2.62 -2.47
CA PHE A 188 7.95 1.82 -3.27
C PHE A 188 7.36 1.48 -4.64
N HIS A 189 7.44 2.45 -5.56
CA HIS A 189 6.81 2.38 -6.89
C HIS A 189 7.77 2.08 -8.04
N ARG A 190 9.08 2.08 -7.78
CA ARG A 190 10.12 1.90 -8.81
C ARG A 190 11.17 0.94 -8.30
N ILE A 191 11.73 0.12 -9.20
CA ILE A 191 12.83 -0.80 -8.89
C ILE A 191 14.03 -0.04 -8.34
N GLN A 192 14.28 1.17 -8.86
CA GLN A 192 15.35 2.05 -8.36
C GLN A 192 15.22 2.34 -6.84
N THR A 193 14.01 2.43 -6.30
CA THR A 193 13.79 2.69 -4.87
C THR A 193 14.26 1.53 -3.99
N PHE A 194 14.27 0.30 -4.53
CA PHE A 194 14.84 -0.88 -3.89
C PHE A 194 16.35 -0.95 -4.11
N THR A 195 16.82 -0.80 -5.35
CA THR A 195 18.22 -1.03 -5.69
C THR A 195 19.16 0.03 -5.10
N GLN A 196 18.68 1.26 -4.87
CA GLN A 196 19.44 2.27 -4.12
C GLN A 196 19.73 1.84 -2.65
N LEU A 197 18.93 0.93 -2.10
CA LEU A 197 19.13 0.35 -0.76
C LEU A 197 19.98 -0.93 -0.80
N GLY A 198 20.53 -1.29 -1.96
CA GLY A 198 21.24 -2.56 -2.17
C GLY A 198 20.31 -3.78 -2.26
N LEU A 199 19.00 -3.57 -2.46
CA LEU A 199 18.02 -4.64 -2.56
C LEU A 199 17.64 -4.91 -4.02
N ASP A 200 17.77 -6.15 -4.47
CA ASP A 200 17.18 -6.60 -5.73
C ASP A 200 15.86 -7.34 -5.45
N PRO A 201 14.69 -6.74 -5.74
CA PRO A 201 13.41 -7.37 -5.46
C PRO A 201 13.15 -8.63 -6.30
N HIS A 202 13.90 -8.88 -7.38
CA HIS A 202 13.78 -10.12 -8.16
C HIS A 202 14.31 -11.35 -7.42
N GLY A 203 15.17 -11.16 -6.41
CA GLY A 203 15.79 -12.25 -5.65
C GLY A 203 14.92 -12.84 -4.55
N TYR A 204 13.71 -12.32 -4.33
CA TYR A 204 12.82 -12.72 -3.25
C TYR A 204 11.71 -13.65 -3.75
N GLN A 205 11.25 -14.56 -2.88
CA GLN A 205 10.02 -15.33 -3.12
C GLN A 205 8.80 -14.40 -3.07
N ILE A 206 8.74 -13.54 -2.04
CA ILE A 206 7.61 -12.64 -1.78
C ILE A 206 8.12 -11.21 -1.70
N VAL A 207 7.48 -10.30 -2.43
CA VAL A 207 7.70 -8.85 -2.30
C VAL A 207 6.39 -8.20 -1.91
N VAL A 208 6.35 -7.59 -0.73
CA VAL A 208 5.22 -6.84 -0.22
C VAL A 208 5.44 -5.35 -0.46
N VAL A 209 4.48 -4.71 -1.13
CA VAL A 209 4.44 -3.26 -1.33
C VAL A 209 3.11 -2.70 -0.85
N LYS A 210 3.10 -1.46 -0.34
CA LYS A 210 1.88 -0.79 0.13
C LYS A 210 1.23 0.03 -0.98
N MET A 211 0.33 -0.59 -1.75
CA MET A 211 -0.31 0.01 -2.94
C MET A 211 -1.76 -0.50 -3.12
N GLY A 212 -2.63 0.32 -3.71
CA GLY A 212 -4.00 -0.09 -4.08
C GLY A 212 -4.10 -0.78 -5.45
N TYR A 213 -3.05 -0.67 -6.25
CA TYR A 213 -2.84 -1.36 -7.52
C TYR A 213 -1.35 -1.32 -7.84
N LEU A 214 -0.84 -2.28 -8.61
CA LEU A 214 0.55 -2.25 -9.04
C LEU A 214 0.74 -1.26 -10.19
N VAL A 215 1.68 -0.34 -10.02
CA VAL A 215 2.15 0.52 -11.12
C VAL A 215 2.90 -0.33 -12.16
N PRO A 216 2.99 0.09 -13.43
CA PRO A 216 3.50 -0.75 -14.52
C PRO A 216 4.85 -1.41 -14.24
N GLU A 217 5.80 -0.68 -13.63
CA GLU A 217 7.13 -1.19 -13.33
C GLU A 217 7.11 -2.32 -12.27
N ILE A 218 6.34 -2.14 -11.19
CA ILE A 218 6.17 -3.18 -10.16
C ILE A 218 5.32 -4.35 -10.66
N ASN A 219 4.37 -4.08 -11.56
CA ASN A 219 3.61 -5.14 -12.20
C ASN A 219 4.47 -6.01 -13.14
N GLN A 220 5.48 -5.43 -13.80
CA GLN A 220 6.43 -6.18 -14.63
C GLN A 220 7.41 -7.03 -13.81
N LEU A 221 7.71 -6.62 -12.58
CA LEU A 221 8.48 -7.41 -11.62
C LEU A 221 7.72 -8.69 -11.21
N ALA A 222 6.41 -8.59 -11.01
CA ALA A 222 5.59 -9.67 -10.48
C ALA A 222 5.45 -10.84 -11.48
N LYS A 223 5.87 -12.05 -11.08
CA LYS A 223 5.43 -13.28 -11.78
C LYS A 223 3.97 -13.58 -11.50
N ARG A 224 3.54 -13.21 -10.30
CA ARG A 224 2.14 -13.19 -9.89
C ARG A 224 1.91 -11.98 -8.99
N ALA A 225 0.79 -11.29 -9.23
CA ALA A 225 0.36 -10.16 -8.42
C ALA A 225 -0.89 -10.55 -7.62
N LEU A 226 -0.87 -10.22 -6.33
CA LEU A 226 -1.97 -10.45 -5.39
C LEU A 226 -2.31 -9.13 -4.69
N LEU A 227 -3.60 -8.88 -4.43
CA LEU A 227 -4.06 -7.74 -3.65
C LEU A 227 -4.51 -8.25 -2.28
N ALA A 228 -3.74 -7.96 -1.23
CA ALA A 228 -4.12 -8.31 0.12
C ALA A 228 -5.10 -7.26 0.67
N LEU A 229 -6.31 -7.70 1.02
CA LEU A 229 -7.33 -6.87 1.68
C LEU A 229 -6.98 -6.73 3.17
N SER A 230 -5.94 -5.94 3.43
CA SER A 230 -5.40 -5.64 4.76
C SER A 230 -6.19 -4.52 5.46
N PRO A 231 -6.16 -4.47 6.80
CA PRO A 231 -6.73 -3.36 7.54
C PRO A 231 -5.96 -2.05 7.29
N GLY A 232 -6.65 -0.92 7.43
CA GLY A 232 -6.06 0.41 7.37
C GLY A 232 -7.02 1.47 6.86
N ALA A 233 -6.61 2.73 6.94
CA ALA A 233 -7.44 3.89 6.57
C ALA A 233 -7.88 3.91 5.10
N VAL A 234 -7.23 3.12 4.23
CA VAL A 234 -7.54 3.03 2.79
C VAL A 234 -7.83 1.59 2.35
N ASN A 235 -8.43 0.79 3.23
CA ASN A 235 -8.86 -0.59 2.96
C ASN A 235 -9.74 -0.67 1.70
N GLN A 236 -9.41 -1.61 0.81
CA GLN A 236 -10.10 -1.86 -0.46
C GLN A 236 -11.33 -2.78 -0.32
N ASP A 237 -11.59 -3.33 0.86
CA ASP A 237 -12.87 -4.00 1.16
C ASP A 237 -13.99 -2.97 1.38
N ILE A 238 -14.31 -2.24 0.29
CA ILE A 238 -15.14 -1.03 0.30
C ILE A 238 -16.56 -1.31 0.79
N GLU A 239 -17.14 -2.47 0.44
CA GLU A 239 -18.51 -2.84 0.83
C GLU A 239 -18.66 -3.02 2.36
N ASN A 240 -17.57 -3.37 3.05
CA ASN A 240 -17.57 -3.64 4.48
C ASN A 240 -17.02 -2.48 5.33
N LEU A 241 -16.71 -1.33 4.72
CA LEU A 241 -16.28 -0.16 5.46
C LEU A 241 -17.41 0.41 6.35
N PRO A 242 -17.10 0.86 7.59
CA PRO A 242 -18.11 1.25 8.58
C PRO A 242 -18.64 2.68 8.36
N TYR A 243 -19.14 2.98 7.16
CA TYR A 243 -19.70 4.28 6.80
C TYR A 243 -20.89 4.69 7.67
N LYS A 244 -20.97 5.98 8.04
CA LYS A 244 -22.07 6.55 8.83
C LYS A 244 -22.74 7.74 8.15
N ARG A 245 -22.09 8.38 7.20
CA ARG A 245 -22.47 9.69 6.62
C ARG A 245 -22.74 9.65 5.12
N LEU A 246 -22.60 8.49 4.48
CA LEU A 246 -22.97 8.32 3.08
C LEU A 246 -24.45 8.64 2.85
N ARG A 247 -24.74 9.25 1.69
CA ARG A 247 -26.12 9.37 1.22
C ARG A 247 -26.58 8.01 0.71
N ARG A 248 -27.59 7.44 1.37
CA ARG A 248 -28.18 6.14 1.00
C ARG A 248 -29.51 6.31 0.24
N PRO A 249 -29.88 5.37 -0.66
CA PRO A 249 -29.13 4.16 -1.02
C PRO A 249 -27.89 4.45 -1.86
N MET A 250 -26.84 3.66 -1.68
CA MET A 250 -25.56 3.74 -2.38
C MET A 250 -25.14 2.35 -2.88
N TYR A 251 -25.06 2.16 -4.20
CA TYR A 251 -24.40 0.98 -4.76
C TYR A 251 -22.88 1.06 -4.52
N PRO A 252 -22.19 -0.04 -4.15
CA PRO A 252 -22.67 -1.41 -4.00
C PRO A 252 -23.24 -1.79 -2.61
N MET A 253 -23.20 -0.89 -1.61
CA MET A 253 -23.56 -1.19 -0.21
C MET A 253 -25.07 -1.41 0.02
N ASP A 254 -25.90 -0.71 -0.73
CA ASP A 254 -27.36 -0.81 -0.73
C ASP A 254 -27.78 -1.30 -2.14
N ARG A 255 -28.25 -2.54 -2.24
CA ARG A 255 -28.71 -3.17 -3.51
C ARG A 255 -30.23 -3.28 -3.54
#